data_AF-A0A957GVA2-F1
#
_entry.id   AF-A0A957GVA2-F1
#
_cell.length_a   1.000
_cell.length_b   1.000
_cell.length_c   1.000
_cell.angle_alpha   90.00
_cell.angle_beta   90.00
_cell.angle_gamma   90.00
#
_symmetry.space_group_name_H-M   'P 1'
#
loop_
_entity.id
_entity.type
_entity.pdbx_description
1 polymer ?
#
loop_
_entity_poly.entity_id
_entity_poly.type
_entity_poly.pdbx_seq_one_letter_code
_entity_poly.pdbx_strand_id
1 'polypeptide(L)'
;MPAYYDLAVVREMLVAAFGIGGINTLAFDLFPSLYDDFAGSLPKNDRVEQIVAEAARTGRVSEIADYVEKNNKHQYDVYAPRLLRPSTSPSPALQPQQQQRLEDLQHHLEQDTQLLRQYEDLARQESDPRRLLGIRAEIRRQQEAVAGYRQELAELQGQVSETTAAAAQPSLDEVSQKLDALSQQIEMVHEQVVRSEGAIRQDLVARQTALLNHITQEQRQAVATLVQKLDASQLETVELLLDAHDQQQIAQWQAEQMLLLLQQAAVDLRRLRADQPDAAQWQSLVQQLQAETSWQQKLKWTLPIIPGILEFESETAVDVIPALKQSWQSLRQQFRRLRE
;
A
#
# COMPACT_ATOMS: atom_id res chain seq x y z
N MET A 1 45.91 29.73 12.75
CA MET A 1 44.49 29.37 12.52
C MET A 1 43.85 30.54 11.78
N PRO A 2 43.11 30.32 10.68
CA PRO A 2 42.46 31.42 9.98
C PRO A 2 41.38 32.05 10.87
N ALA A 3 41.41 33.37 11.00
CA ALA A 3 40.38 34.11 11.71
C ALA A 3 39.05 34.00 10.94
N TYR A 4 37.97 33.56 11.60
CA TYR A 4 36.65 33.51 10.99
C TYR A 4 35.95 34.86 11.15
N TYR A 5 35.72 35.53 10.02
CA TYR A 5 34.99 36.79 9.95
C TYR A 5 33.48 36.53 9.95
N ASP A 6 32.70 37.37 10.66
CA ASP A 6 31.24 37.35 10.56
C ASP A 6 30.80 38.01 9.24
N LEU A 7 30.35 37.21 8.27
CA LEU A 7 29.93 37.71 6.95
C LEU A 7 28.78 38.73 7.03
N ALA A 8 27.90 38.64 8.03
CA ALA A 8 26.83 39.60 8.21
C ALA A 8 27.38 40.96 8.66
N VAL A 9 28.36 40.96 9.57
CA VAL A 9 29.03 42.17 10.04
C VAL A 9 29.88 42.79 8.92
N VAL A 10 30.54 41.97 8.10
CA VAL A 10 31.28 42.45 6.92
C VAL A 10 30.32 43.12 5.92
N ARG A 11 29.14 42.55 5.69
CA ARG A 11 28.09 43.16 4.85
C ARG A 11 27.64 44.50 5.40
N GLU A 12 27.29 44.57 6.69
CA GLU A 12 26.88 45.82 7.37
C GLU A 12 27.97 46.88 7.26
N MET A 13 29.23 46.50 7.53
CA MET A 13 30.39 47.38 7.45
C MET A 13 30.56 47.94 6.04
N LEU A 14 30.44 47.12 4.99
CA LEU A 14 30.55 47.59 3.59
C LEU A 14 29.42 48.55 3.21
N VAL A 15 28.18 48.25 3.64
CA VAL A 15 27.04 49.13 3.41
C VAL A 15 27.22 50.47 4.13
N ALA A 16 27.80 50.49 5.32
CA ALA A 16 28.07 51.72 6.06
C ALA A 16 29.30 52.49 5.53
N ALA A 17 30.34 51.77 5.08
CA ALA A 17 31.62 52.34 4.70
C ALA A 17 31.62 53.05 3.34
N PHE A 18 30.84 52.57 2.37
CA PHE A 18 30.95 53.04 1.00
C PHE A 18 29.61 53.34 0.34
N GLY A 19 29.59 54.37 -0.53
CA GLY A 19 28.52 54.55 -1.52
C GLY A 19 28.66 53.57 -2.70
N ILE A 20 27.74 53.63 -3.67
CA ILE A 20 27.78 52.76 -4.87
C ILE A 20 29.12 52.87 -5.60
N GLY A 21 29.66 54.10 -5.73
CA GLY A 21 30.97 54.31 -6.36
C GLY A 21 32.11 53.60 -5.62
N GLY A 22 32.14 53.67 -4.28
CA GLY A 22 33.17 52.99 -3.49
C GLY A 22 33.05 51.46 -3.51
N ILE A 23 31.81 50.93 -3.56
CA ILE A 23 31.57 49.49 -3.75
C ILE A 23 32.08 49.02 -5.12
N ASN A 24 31.90 49.83 -6.17
CA ASN A 24 32.44 49.52 -7.49
C ASN A 24 33.98 49.55 -7.51
N THR A 25 34.60 50.54 -6.85
CA THR A 25 36.06 50.60 -6.74
C THR A 25 36.61 49.41 -5.98
N LEU A 26 35.98 49.02 -4.86
CA LEU A 26 36.35 47.81 -4.12
C LEU A 26 36.23 46.55 -4.98
N ALA A 27 35.13 46.40 -5.71
CA ALA A 27 34.95 45.27 -6.63
C ALA A 27 36.03 45.27 -7.73
N PHE A 28 36.34 46.42 -8.33
CA PHE A 28 37.40 46.54 -9.32
C PHE A 28 38.77 46.15 -8.77
N ASP A 29 39.11 46.63 -7.58
CA ASP A 29 40.43 46.42 -6.97
C ASP A 29 40.62 44.98 -6.45
N LEU A 30 39.59 44.41 -5.81
CA LEU A 30 39.70 43.12 -5.11
C LEU A 30 39.06 41.96 -5.88
N PHE A 31 37.99 42.19 -6.63
CA PHE A 31 37.20 41.14 -7.29
C PHE A 31 36.87 41.50 -8.75
N PRO A 32 37.87 41.59 -9.65
CA PRO A 32 37.66 42.04 -11.03
C PRO A 32 36.58 41.25 -11.78
N SER A 33 36.40 39.96 -11.44
CA SER A 33 35.35 39.09 -12.00
C SER A 33 33.93 39.61 -11.75
N LEU A 34 33.68 40.27 -10.62
CA LEU A 34 32.35 40.82 -10.28
C LEU A 34 32.12 42.20 -10.90
N TYR A 35 33.20 42.91 -11.25
CA TYR A 35 33.09 44.28 -11.75
C TYR A 35 32.35 44.36 -13.08
N ASP A 36 32.61 43.42 -13.99
CA ASP A 36 31.94 43.35 -15.29
C ASP A 36 30.44 43.08 -15.14
N ASP A 37 30.05 42.31 -14.11
CA ASP A 37 28.66 41.99 -13.79
C ASP A 37 27.90 43.17 -13.14
N PHE A 38 28.62 44.16 -12.58
CA PHE A 38 28.03 45.36 -11.96
C PHE A 38 27.59 46.43 -12.98
N ALA A 39 27.78 46.18 -14.28
CA ALA A 39 27.38 47.09 -15.36
C ALA A 39 25.85 47.28 -15.47
N GLY A 40 25.05 46.35 -14.94
CA GLY A 40 23.60 46.51 -14.80
C GLY A 40 23.25 47.37 -13.58
N SER A 41 22.06 47.98 -13.55
CA SER A 41 21.54 48.78 -12.43
C SER A 41 21.23 47.97 -11.15
N LEU A 42 22.13 47.09 -10.75
CA LEU A 42 22.09 46.34 -9.51
C LEU A 42 22.11 47.31 -8.31
N PRO A 43 21.17 47.17 -7.37
CA PRO A 43 21.16 48.01 -6.18
C PRO A 43 22.38 47.71 -5.29
N LYS A 44 22.76 48.70 -4.48
CA LYS A 44 23.95 48.65 -3.62
C LYS A 44 24.02 47.39 -2.76
N ASN A 45 22.90 46.98 -2.17
CA ASN A 45 22.86 45.85 -1.24
C ASN A 45 23.17 44.51 -1.92
N ASP A 46 22.78 44.35 -3.18
CA ASP A 46 23.00 43.13 -3.96
C ASP A 46 24.47 43.04 -4.39
N ARG A 47 25.07 44.18 -4.76
CA ARG A 47 26.51 44.27 -5.05
C ARG A 47 27.36 43.90 -3.84
N VAL A 48 27.00 44.42 -2.67
CA VAL A 48 27.69 44.07 -1.41
C VAL A 48 27.52 42.58 -1.10
N GLU A 49 26.34 42.01 -1.33
CA GLU A 49 26.09 40.58 -1.11
C GLU A 49 26.96 39.70 -2.02
N GLN A 50 27.07 40.04 -3.30
CA GLN A 50 27.93 39.33 -4.25
C GLN A 50 29.41 39.42 -3.88
N ILE A 51 29.90 40.59 -3.46
CA ILE A 51 31.28 40.76 -2.99
C ILE A 51 31.56 39.89 -1.77
N VAL A 52 30.67 39.90 -0.77
CA VAL A 52 30.85 39.12 0.47
C VAL A 52 30.81 37.61 0.16
N ALA A 53 29.90 37.17 -0.71
CA ALA A 53 29.81 35.77 -1.13
C ALA A 53 31.07 35.30 -1.86
N GLU A 54 31.58 36.11 -2.80
CA GLU A 54 32.80 35.79 -3.56
C GLU A 54 34.05 35.80 -2.67
N ALA A 55 34.14 36.74 -1.73
CA ALA A 55 35.23 36.80 -0.76
C ALA A 55 35.21 35.60 0.19
N ALA A 56 34.03 35.16 0.63
CA ALA A 56 33.90 33.94 1.44
C ALA A 56 34.31 32.69 0.66
N ARG A 57 33.88 32.58 -0.60
CA ARG A 57 34.21 31.48 -1.50
C ARG A 57 35.71 31.37 -1.80
N THR A 58 36.38 32.50 -1.95
CA THR A 58 37.82 32.58 -2.27
C THR A 58 38.71 32.69 -1.04
N GLY A 59 38.15 32.78 0.17
CA GLY A 59 38.91 32.94 1.42
C GLY A 59 39.54 34.32 1.61
N ARG A 60 39.06 35.36 0.91
CA ARG A 60 39.63 36.72 0.85
C ARG A 60 38.88 37.74 1.69
N VAL A 61 38.09 37.29 2.68
CA VAL A 61 37.28 38.18 3.55
C VAL A 61 38.16 39.13 4.38
N SER A 62 39.38 38.71 4.75
CA SER A 62 40.34 39.59 5.43
C SER A 62 40.76 40.78 4.58
N GLU A 63 40.89 40.60 3.26
CA GLU A 63 41.28 41.68 2.34
C GLU A 63 40.20 42.77 2.25
N ILE A 64 38.92 42.40 2.43
CA ILE A 64 37.82 43.37 2.55
C ILE A 64 37.98 44.21 3.82
N ALA A 65 38.30 43.57 4.94
CA ALA A 65 38.50 44.25 6.21
C ALA A 65 39.69 45.23 6.12
N ASP A 66 40.82 44.79 5.56
CA ASP A 66 42.00 45.64 5.32
C ASP A 66 41.69 46.82 4.39
N TYR A 67 40.88 46.58 3.35
CA TYR A 67 40.46 47.63 2.43
C TYR A 67 39.58 48.69 3.11
N VAL A 68 38.65 48.27 3.97
CA VAL A 68 37.81 49.19 4.76
C VAL A 68 38.67 49.94 5.77
N GLU A 69 39.61 49.29 6.46
CA GLU A 69 40.52 49.94 7.40
C GLU A 69 41.33 51.05 6.72
N LYS A 70 41.86 50.77 5.52
CA LYS A 70 42.67 51.71 4.76
C LYS A 70 41.86 52.90 4.23
N ASN A 71 40.64 52.66 3.73
CA ASN A 71 39.88 53.68 2.99
C ASN A 71 38.79 54.37 3.83
N ASN A 72 38.34 53.75 4.91
CA ASN A 72 37.35 54.32 5.83
C ASN A 72 37.58 53.81 7.26
N LYS A 73 38.70 54.24 7.85
CA LYS A 73 39.12 53.83 9.19
C LYS A 73 38.04 54.01 10.27
N HIS A 74 37.28 55.11 10.21
CA HIS A 74 36.20 55.36 11.18
C HIS A 74 35.18 54.23 11.17
N GLN A 75 34.70 53.82 9.99
CA GLN A 75 33.73 52.73 9.89
C GLN A 75 34.37 51.39 10.28
N TYR A 76 35.61 51.14 9.88
CA TYR A 76 36.33 49.96 10.35
C TYR A 76 36.37 49.86 11.88
N ASP A 77 36.79 50.93 12.57
CA ASP A 77 36.92 50.93 14.04
C ASP A 77 35.58 50.67 14.76
N VAL A 78 34.45 51.09 14.17
CA VAL A 78 33.09 50.83 14.70
C VAL A 78 32.73 49.34 14.62
N TYR A 79 33.09 48.67 13.52
CA TYR A 79 32.72 47.28 13.27
C TYR A 79 33.78 46.27 13.71
N ALA A 80 35.05 46.68 13.86
CA ALA A 80 36.19 45.84 14.21
C ALA A 80 35.98 44.95 15.45
N PRO A 81 35.36 45.42 16.56
CA PRO A 81 35.07 44.58 17.72
C PRO A 81 34.09 43.41 17.43
N ARG A 82 33.29 43.52 16.35
CA ARG A 82 32.28 42.54 15.93
C ARG A 82 32.71 41.72 14.72
N LEU A 83 33.79 42.11 14.01
CA LEU A 83 34.25 41.46 12.78
C LEU A 83 34.71 40.02 13.03
N LEU A 84 35.40 39.81 14.15
CA LEU A 84 35.86 38.50 14.56
C LEU A 84 34.74 37.82 15.34
N ARG A 85 34.17 36.74 14.81
CA ARG A 85 33.30 35.90 15.64
C ARG A 85 34.13 35.35 16.79
N PRO A 86 33.74 35.54 18.07
CA PRO A 86 34.11 34.55 19.06
C PRO A 86 33.57 33.23 18.53
N SER A 87 34.44 32.25 18.33
CA SER A 87 34.12 30.91 17.82
C SER A 87 33.09 30.24 18.75
N THR A 88 31.84 30.62 18.57
CA THR A 88 30.66 30.01 19.15
C THR A 88 30.07 29.23 18.01
N SER A 89 30.63 28.05 17.81
CA SER A 89 29.95 26.99 17.10
C SER A 89 28.54 26.88 17.67
N PRO A 90 27.46 26.98 16.86
CA PRO A 90 26.21 26.38 17.29
C PRO A 90 26.50 24.89 17.53
N SER A 91 26.03 24.38 18.66
CA SER A 91 26.21 23.00 19.08
C SER A 91 25.83 22.01 17.95
N PRO A 92 26.45 20.81 17.90
CA PRO A 92 26.21 19.77 16.91
C PRO A 92 24.90 19.01 17.17
N ALA A 93 23.83 19.72 17.53
CA ALA A 93 22.50 19.16 17.72
C ALA A 93 21.70 19.32 16.41
N LEU A 94 20.88 18.31 16.10
CA LEU A 94 19.87 18.37 15.05
C LEU A 94 19.09 19.68 15.14
N GLN A 95 18.78 20.29 14.00
CA GLN A 95 17.85 21.42 14.00
C GLN A 95 16.49 20.94 14.56
N PRO A 96 15.74 21.76 15.31
CA PRO A 96 14.49 21.33 15.95
C PRO A 96 13.49 20.70 14.99
N GLN A 97 13.44 21.18 13.75
CA GLN A 97 12.58 20.64 12.70
C GLN A 97 13.01 19.25 12.21
N GLN A 98 14.31 18.95 12.21
CA GLN A 98 14.85 17.63 11.85
C GLN A 98 14.61 16.61 12.97
N GLN A 99 14.72 17.04 14.23
CA GLN A 99 14.34 16.23 15.39
C GLN A 99 12.87 15.84 15.34
N GLN A 100 11.99 16.80 15.07
CA GLN A 100 10.56 16.53 15.01
C GLN A 100 10.18 15.57 13.88
N ARG A 101 10.77 15.71 12.69
CA ARG A 101 10.57 14.75 11.59
C ARG A 101 11.05 13.34 11.94
N LEU A 102 12.15 13.22 12.68
CA LEU A 102 12.67 11.94 13.12
C LEU A 102 11.76 11.29 14.17
N GLU A 103 11.22 12.07 15.10
CA GLU A 103 10.21 11.63 16.06
C GLU A 103 8.92 11.17 15.37
N ASP A 104 8.44 11.93 14.37
CA ASP A 104 7.27 11.56 13.57
C ASP A 104 7.50 10.24 12.81
N LEU A 105 8.67 10.05 12.20
CA LEU A 105 9.06 8.80 11.55
C LEU A 105 9.08 7.63 12.55
N GLN A 106 9.67 7.82 13.73
CA GLN A 106 9.68 6.79 14.76
C GLN A 106 8.26 6.40 15.17
N HIS A 107 7.37 7.38 15.34
CA HIS A 107 5.98 7.13 15.69
C HIS A 107 5.25 6.35 14.59
N HIS A 108 5.42 6.72 13.32
CA HIS A 108 4.83 5.98 12.21
C HIS A 108 5.33 4.54 12.13
N LEU A 109 6.64 4.32 12.35
CA LEU A 109 7.20 2.96 12.36
C LEU A 109 6.62 2.10 13.49
N GLU A 110 6.40 2.67 14.67
CA GLU A 110 5.76 1.95 15.79
C GLU A 110 4.32 1.57 15.46
N GLN A 111 3.55 2.49 14.87
CA GLN A 111 2.18 2.22 14.42
C GLN A 111 2.14 1.12 13.36
N ASP A 112 2.98 1.19 12.34
CA ASP A 112 3.01 0.20 11.25
C ASP A 112 3.49 -1.17 11.74
N THR A 113 4.44 -1.21 12.68
CA THR A 113 4.86 -2.46 13.32
C THR A 113 3.70 -3.11 14.10
N GLN A 114 2.94 -2.31 14.84
CA GLN A 114 1.77 -2.82 15.57
C GLN A 114 0.70 -3.33 14.60
N LEU A 115 0.43 -2.58 13.54
CA LEU A 115 -0.54 -2.95 12.53
C LEU A 115 -0.15 -4.24 11.79
N LEU A 116 1.13 -4.44 11.47
CA LEU A 116 1.63 -5.69 10.90
C LEU A 116 1.42 -6.89 11.81
N ARG A 117 1.64 -6.74 13.12
CA ARG A 117 1.37 -7.84 14.06
C ARG A 117 -0.10 -8.24 14.05
N GLN A 118 -1.01 -7.27 13.95
CA GLN A 118 -2.43 -7.55 13.81
C GLN A 118 -2.74 -8.30 12.51
N TYR A 119 -2.13 -7.90 11.39
CA TYR A 119 -2.31 -8.63 10.12
C TYR A 119 -1.67 -10.00 10.11
N GLU A 120 -0.54 -10.19 10.78
CA GLU A 120 0.09 -11.49 10.98
C GLU A 120 -0.84 -12.45 11.74
N ASP A 121 -1.40 -11.99 12.86
CA ASP A 121 -2.34 -12.78 13.66
C ASP A 121 -3.63 -13.09 12.91
N LEU A 122 -4.17 -12.11 12.18
CA LEU A 122 -5.34 -12.32 11.31
C LEU A 122 -5.02 -13.33 10.21
N ALA A 123 -3.89 -13.19 9.52
CA ALA A 123 -3.48 -14.10 8.44
C ALA A 123 -3.25 -15.55 8.93
N ARG A 124 -2.93 -15.76 10.22
CA ARG A 124 -2.81 -17.11 10.80
C ARG A 124 -4.15 -17.79 11.02
N GLN A 125 -5.17 -17.02 11.37
CA GLN A 125 -6.47 -17.54 11.77
C GLN A 125 -7.49 -17.50 10.61
N GLU A 126 -7.23 -16.68 9.60
CA GLU A 126 -8.17 -16.44 8.53
C GLU A 126 -8.26 -17.63 7.56
N SER A 127 -9.49 -18.03 7.29
CA SER A 127 -9.83 -19.12 6.36
C SER A 127 -10.63 -18.61 5.16
N ASP A 128 -11.12 -17.36 5.21
CA ASP A 128 -11.82 -16.72 4.10
C ASP A 128 -10.83 -16.09 3.11
N PRO A 129 -10.77 -16.56 1.85
CA PRO A 129 -9.88 -16.01 0.83
C PRO A 129 -10.17 -14.53 0.52
N ARG A 130 -11.40 -14.04 0.70
CA ARG A 130 -11.72 -12.63 0.45
C ARG A 130 -11.06 -11.71 1.47
N ARG A 131 -10.99 -12.16 2.72
CA ARG A 131 -10.34 -11.41 3.80
C ARG A 131 -8.83 -11.44 3.66
N LEU A 132 -8.24 -12.56 3.22
CA LEU A 132 -6.82 -12.64 2.88
C LEU A 132 -6.42 -11.66 1.76
N LEU A 133 -7.27 -11.47 0.74
CA LEU A 133 -7.05 -10.47 -0.29
C LEU A 133 -7.03 -9.04 0.27
N GLY A 134 -7.92 -8.74 1.22
CA GLY A 134 -7.93 -7.46 1.94
C GLY A 134 -6.63 -7.22 2.72
N ILE A 135 -6.19 -8.24 3.47
CA ILE A 135 -4.91 -8.22 4.19
C ILE A 135 -3.74 -8.01 3.24
N ARG A 136 -3.73 -8.68 2.08
CA ARG A 136 -2.69 -8.54 1.06
C ARG A 136 -2.63 -7.12 0.48
N ALA A 137 -3.78 -6.49 0.25
CA ALA A 137 -3.83 -5.12 -0.23
C ALA A 137 -3.22 -4.15 0.80
N GLU A 138 -3.50 -4.36 2.09
CA GLU A 138 -2.93 -3.52 3.13
C GLU A 138 -1.43 -3.76 3.36
N ILE A 139 -0.95 -5.01 3.26
CA ILE A 139 0.49 -5.32 3.27
C ILE A 139 1.20 -4.57 2.13
N ARG A 140 0.60 -4.50 0.93
CA ARG A 140 1.15 -3.72 -0.19
C ARG A 140 1.21 -2.23 0.15
N ARG A 141 0.17 -1.68 0.77
CA ARG A 141 0.16 -0.28 1.21
C ARG A 141 1.28 0.00 2.23
N GLN A 142 1.55 -0.92 3.14
CA GLN A 142 2.67 -0.81 4.08
C GLN A 142 4.03 -0.90 3.38
N GLN A 143 4.19 -1.74 2.35
CA GLN A 143 5.40 -1.75 1.52
C GLN A 143 5.67 -0.38 0.89
N GLU A 144 4.62 0.27 0.37
CA GLU A 144 4.70 1.62 -0.20
C GLU A 144 5.06 2.68 0.86
N ALA A 145 4.45 2.60 2.05
CA ALA A 145 4.76 3.50 3.17
C ALA A 145 6.23 3.38 3.61
N VAL A 146 6.74 2.15 3.78
CA VAL A 146 8.14 1.89 4.14
C VAL A 146 9.11 2.39 3.08
N ALA A 147 8.77 2.29 1.79
CA ALA A 147 9.56 2.88 0.72
C ALA A 147 9.62 4.42 0.86
N GLY A 148 8.50 5.06 1.19
CA GLY A 148 8.44 6.49 1.51
C GLY A 148 9.31 6.88 2.69
N TYR A 149 9.24 6.13 3.80
CA TYR A 149 10.05 6.40 4.99
C TYR A 149 11.55 6.21 4.73
N ARG A 150 11.95 5.25 3.90
CA ARG A 150 13.35 5.09 3.48
C ARG A 150 13.85 6.28 2.67
N GLN A 151 13.03 6.81 1.77
CA GLN A 151 13.37 8.02 1.04
C GLN A 151 13.53 9.22 1.99
N GLU A 152 12.60 9.38 2.94
CA GLU A 152 12.68 10.46 3.92
C GLU A 152 13.92 10.34 4.83
N LEU A 153 14.26 9.13 5.27
CA LEU A 153 15.48 8.87 6.03
C LEU A 153 16.73 9.24 5.22
N ALA A 154 16.78 8.90 3.93
CA ALA A 154 17.90 9.23 3.05
C ALA A 154 18.06 10.76 2.88
N GLU A 155 16.95 11.50 2.77
CA GLU A 155 16.96 12.97 2.74
C GLU A 155 17.52 13.56 4.05
N LEU A 156 17.08 13.03 5.20
CA LEU A 156 17.57 13.46 6.52
C LEU A 156 19.06 13.15 6.71
N GLN A 157 19.52 11.97 6.27
CA GLN A 157 20.95 11.59 6.28
C GLN A 157 21.80 12.52 5.40
N GLY A 158 21.29 12.93 4.24
CA GLY A 158 21.96 13.90 3.37
C GLY A 158 22.13 15.26 4.06
N GLN A 159 21.07 15.77 4.69
CA GLN A 159 21.09 17.06 5.39
C GLN A 159 22.03 17.06 6.61
N VAL A 160 22.09 15.97 7.36
CA VAL A 160 22.99 15.82 8.53
C VAL A 160 24.46 15.71 8.12
N SER A 161 24.73 15.06 6.98
CA SER A 161 26.09 14.93 6.42
C SER A 161 26.67 16.30 6.01
N GLU A 162 25.83 17.21 5.54
CA GLU A 162 26.20 18.60 5.22
C GLU A 162 26.46 19.46 6.47
N THR A 163 25.88 19.10 7.63
CA THR A 163 26.01 19.88 8.88
C THR A 163 27.04 19.35 9.88
N THR A 164 27.78 18.27 9.58
CA THR A 164 28.79 17.64 10.48
C THR A 164 28.27 17.29 11.88
N ALA A 165 26.97 17.03 12.04
CA ALA A 165 26.34 16.75 13.32
C ALA A 165 26.50 15.28 13.75
N ALA A 166 27.68 14.91 14.25
CA ALA A 166 28.00 13.53 14.68
C ALA A 166 27.09 12.99 15.80
N ALA A 167 26.36 13.84 16.53
CA ALA A 167 25.44 13.43 17.58
C ALA A 167 24.10 12.89 17.07
N ALA A 168 23.78 13.09 15.79
CA ALA A 168 22.51 12.68 15.16
C ALA A 168 22.57 11.29 14.49
N GLN A 169 23.78 10.81 14.18
CA GLN A 169 24.03 9.49 13.60
C GLN A 169 23.33 8.33 14.34
N PRO A 170 23.45 8.17 15.67
CA PRO A 170 22.90 7.00 16.35
C PRO A 170 21.37 6.91 16.28
N SER A 171 20.66 8.05 16.30
CA SER A 171 19.20 8.07 16.12
C SER A 171 18.76 7.72 14.71
N LEU A 172 19.52 8.14 13.69
CA LEU A 172 19.24 7.78 12.29
C LEU A 172 19.52 6.29 12.04
N ASP A 173 20.60 5.76 12.62
CA ASP A 173 20.93 4.34 12.55
C ASP A 173 19.85 3.48 13.23
N GLU A 174 19.29 3.93 14.36
CA GLU A 174 18.18 3.23 15.02
C GLU A 174 16.92 3.18 14.14
N VAL A 175 16.55 4.31 13.51
CA VAL A 175 15.40 4.35 12.59
C VAL A 175 15.65 3.48 11.36
N SER A 176 16.88 3.49 10.82
CA SER A 176 17.30 2.62 9.72
C SER A 176 17.15 1.13 10.09
N GLN A 177 17.62 0.73 11.27
CA GLN A 177 17.47 -0.64 11.76
C GLN A 177 16.01 -1.03 11.96
N LYS A 178 15.17 -0.12 12.49
CA LYS A 178 13.73 -0.34 12.64
C LYS A 178 13.04 -0.50 11.27
N LEU A 179 13.42 0.30 10.27
CA LEU A 179 12.92 0.18 8.90
C LEU A 179 13.28 -1.16 8.24
N ASP A 180 14.51 -1.64 8.45
CA ASP A 180 14.93 -2.93 7.93
C ASP A 180 14.21 -4.09 8.63
N ALA A 181 14.04 -4.01 9.95
CA ALA A 181 13.26 -4.98 10.70
C ALA A 181 11.78 -5.00 10.25
N LEU A 182 11.19 -3.82 10.04
CA LEU A 182 9.82 -3.68 9.54
C LEU A 182 9.69 -4.28 8.14
N SER A 183 10.63 -3.99 7.25
CA SER A 183 10.66 -4.55 5.89
C SER A 183 10.73 -6.08 5.89
N GLN A 184 11.56 -6.67 6.77
CA GLN A 184 11.66 -8.11 6.93
C GLN A 184 10.35 -8.72 7.46
N GLN A 185 9.70 -8.05 8.41
CA GLN A 185 8.42 -8.50 8.95
C GLN A 185 7.31 -8.46 7.88
N ILE A 186 7.24 -7.39 7.08
CA ILE A 186 6.30 -7.28 5.96
C ILE A 186 6.44 -8.47 5.01
N GLU A 187 7.67 -8.82 4.62
CA GLU A 187 7.93 -9.92 3.69
C GLU A 187 7.51 -11.27 4.28
N MET A 188 7.82 -11.50 5.57
CA MET A 188 7.40 -12.71 6.28
C MET A 188 5.87 -12.86 6.31
N VAL A 189 5.14 -11.79 6.63
CA VAL A 189 3.66 -11.81 6.64
C VAL A 189 3.12 -12.00 5.23
N HIS A 190 3.72 -11.36 4.22
CA HIS A 190 3.35 -11.53 2.82
C HIS A 190 3.46 -12.99 2.38
N GLU A 191 4.59 -13.64 2.65
CA GLU A 191 4.78 -15.05 2.35
C GLU A 191 3.76 -15.94 3.07
N GLN A 192 3.44 -15.64 4.33
CA GLN A 192 2.45 -16.39 5.10
C GLN A 192 1.06 -16.30 4.47
N VAL A 193 0.63 -15.10 4.07
CA VAL A 193 -0.64 -14.87 3.36
C VAL A 193 -0.66 -15.66 2.05
N VAL A 194 0.40 -15.57 1.23
CA VAL A 194 0.48 -16.30 -0.04
C VAL A 194 0.40 -17.82 0.16
N ARG A 195 1.07 -18.35 1.19
CA ARG A 195 0.99 -19.78 1.53
C ARG A 195 -0.42 -20.18 1.96
N SER A 196 -1.09 -19.36 2.79
CA SER A 196 -2.45 -19.62 3.24
C SER A 196 -3.47 -19.60 2.10
N GLU A 197 -3.38 -18.62 1.18
CA GLU A 197 -4.19 -18.56 -0.04
C GLU A 197 -3.99 -19.81 -0.90
N GLY A 198 -2.73 -20.25 -1.05
CA GLY A 198 -2.38 -21.48 -1.75
C GLY A 198 -3.04 -22.72 -1.14
N ALA A 199 -2.99 -22.86 0.19
CA ALA A 199 -3.61 -23.96 0.91
C ALA A 199 -5.14 -23.96 0.78
N ILE A 200 -5.79 -22.80 0.95
CA ILE A 200 -7.25 -22.66 0.79
C ILE A 200 -7.68 -23.01 -0.63
N ARG A 201 -6.94 -22.55 -1.63
CA ARG A 201 -7.23 -22.88 -3.03
C ARG A 201 -7.08 -24.38 -3.32
N GLN A 202 -6.05 -25.02 -2.77
CA GLN A 202 -5.85 -26.46 -2.91
C GLN A 202 -6.98 -27.24 -2.24
N ASP A 203 -7.39 -26.85 -1.03
CA ASP A 203 -8.54 -27.45 -0.33
C ASP A 203 -9.84 -27.29 -1.13
N LEU A 204 -10.10 -26.09 -1.65
CA LEU A 204 -11.26 -25.82 -2.51
C LEU A 204 -11.29 -26.75 -3.72
N VAL A 205 -10.17 -26.88 -4.44
CA VAL A 205 -10.05 -27.76 -5.62
C VAL A 205 -10.21 -29.23 -5.21
N ALA A 206 -9.67 -29.64 -4.06
CA ALA A 206 -9.83 -31.00 -3.56
C ALA A 206 -11.30 -31.32 -3.25
N ARG A 207 -12.02 -30.42 -2.58
CA ARG A 207 -13.46 -30.56 -2.30
C ARG A 207 -14.30 -30.57 -3.57
N GLN A 208 -14.06 -29.66 -4.51
CA GLN A 208 -14.71 -29.69 -5.82
C GLN A 208 -14.48 -31.01 -6.55
N THR A 209 -13.25 -31.55 -6.49
CA THR A 209 -12.92 -32.85 -7.10
C THR A 209 -13.64 -34.00 -6.39
N ALA A 210 -13.70 -33.98 -5.06
CA ALA A 210 -14.44 -34.96 -4.26
C ALA A 210 -15.93 -34.95 -4.63
N LEU A 211 -16.56 -33.77 -4.72
CA LEU A 211 -17.96 -33.63 -5.16
C LEU A 211 -18.19 -34.22 -6.55
N LEU A 212 -17.31 -33.93 -7.53
CA LEU A 212 -17.43 -34.48 -8.87
C LEU A 212 -17.22 -36.00 -8.92
N ASN A 213 -16.58 -36.59 -7.92
CA ASN A 213 -16.44 -38.05 -7.79
C ASN A 213 -17.70 -38.74 -7.27
N HIS A 214 -18.64 -38.02 -6.66
CA HIS A 214 -19.96 -38.56 -6.29
C HIS A 214 -20.94 -38.64 -7.48
N ILE A 215 -20.57 -38.06 -8.63
CA ILE A 215 -21.39 -37.95 -9.83
C ILE A 215 -20.85 -38.88 -10.92
N THR A 216 -21.74 -39.46 -11.75
CA THR A 216 -21.32 -40.35 -12.84
C THR A 216 -20.49 -39.61 -13.88
N GLN A 217 -19.66 -40.33 -14.65
CA GLN A 217 -18.80 -39.73 -15.66
C GLN A 217 -19.59 -38.95 -16.74
N GLU A 218 -20.78 -39.45 -17.10
CA GLU A 218 -21.67 -38.80 -18.06
C GLU A 218 -22.22 -37.47 -17.51
N GLN A 219 -22.64 -37.45 -16.25
CA GLN A 219 -23.18 -36.26 -15.58
C GLN A 219 -22.09 -35.23 -15.26
N ARG A 220 -20.85 -35.68 -15.01
CA ARG A 220 -19.72 -34.83 -14.65
C ARG A 220 -19.46 -33.72 -15.67
N GLN A 221 -19.60 -34.00 -16.96
CA GLN A 221 -19.35 -33.00 -18.01
C GLN A 221 -20.36 -31.84 -17.99
N ALA A 222 -21.63 -32.11 -17.63
CA ALA A 222 -22.66 -31.08 -17.53
C ALA A 222 -22.50 -30.22 -16.26
N VAL A 223 -21.98 -30.81 -15.18
CA VAL A 223 -21.95 -30.21 -13.85
C VAL A 223 -20.60 -29.56 -13.50
N ALA A 224 -19.49 -30.02 -14.09
CA ALA A 224 -18.14 -29.61 -13.71
C ALA A 224 -17.93 -28.08 -13.70
N THR A 225 -18.36 -27.38 -14.76
CA THR A 225 -18.17 -25.92 -14.85
C THR A 225 -18.97 -25.16 -13.78
N LEU A 226 -20.12 -25.70 -13.34
CA LEU A 226 -20.94 -25.08 -12.30
C LEU A 226 -20.34 -25.37 -10.92
N VAL A 227 -19.86 -26.59 -10.68
CA VAL A 227 -19.17 -26.95 -9.43
C VAL A 227 -17.85 -26.18 -9.24
N GLN A 228 -17.10 -25.95 -10.32
CA GLN A 228 -15.85 -25.17 -10.28
C GLN A 228 -16.06 -23.70 -9.89
N LYS A 229 -17.27 -23.17 -10.08
CA LYS A 229 -17.64 -21.80 -9.68
C LYS A 229 -18.04 -21.70 -8.21
N LEU A 230 -18.27 -22.82 -7.54
CA LEU A 230 -18.69 -22.81 -6.15
C LEU A 230 -17.58 -22.30 -5.24
N ASP A 231 -17.92 -21.38 -4.35
CA ASP A 231 -17.05 -20.95 -3.26
C ASP A 231 -17.08 -21.94 -2.08
N ALA A 232 -16.20 -21.73 -1.10
CA ALA A 232 -16.06 -22.61 0.05
C ALA A 232 -17.36 -22.75 0.87
N SER A 233 -18.14 -21.66 1.03
CA SER A 233 -19.40 -21.70 1.79
C SER A 233 -20.48 -22.48 1.04
N GLN A 234 -20.50 -22.38 -0.28
CA GLN A 234 -21.42 -23.13 -1.12
C GLN A 234 -21.07 -24.61 -1.13
N LEU A 235 -19.79 -24.97 -1.26
CA LEU A 235 -19.32 -26.35 -1.18
C LEU A 235 -19.70 -27.00 0.15
N GLU A 236 -19.46 -26.33 1.28
CA GLU A 236 -19.84 -26.86 2.59
C GLU A 236 -21.35 -27.11 2.69
N THR A 237 -22.17 -26.23 2.12
CA THR A 237 -23.63 -26.40 2.09
C THR A 237 -24.03 -27.58 1.22
N VAL A 238 -23.39 -27.74 0.05
CA VAL A 238 -23.64 -28.86 -0.86
C VAL A 238 -23.24 -30.19 -0.23
N GLU A 239 -22.06 -30.26 0.40
CA GLU A 239 -21.57 -31.43 1.13
C GLU A 239 -22.56 -31.85 2.23
N LEU A 240 -23.01 -30.90 3.05
CA LEU A 240 -24.01 -31.15 4.10
C LEU A 240 -25.31 -31.75 3.55
N LEU A 241 -25.79 -31.23 2.42
CA LEU A 241 -27.03 -31.71 1.80
C LEU A 241 -26.86 -33.05 1.10
N LEU A 242 -25.67 -33.33 0.54
CA LEU A 242 -25.35 -34.64 -0.02
C LEU A 242 -25.25 -35.70 1.07
N ASP A 243 -24.63 -35.39 2.21
CA ASP A 243 -24.59 -36.29 3.37
C ASP A 243 -26.00 -36.57 3.90
N ALA A 244 -26.82 -35.53 4.05
CA ALA A 244 -28.23 -35.68 4.44
C ALA A 244 -29.03 -36.52 3.42
N HIS A 245 -28.75 -36.36 2.13
CA HIS A 245 -29.34 -37.17 1.08
C HIS A 245 -28.93 -38.64 1.18
N ASP A 246 -27.64 -38.92 1.34
CA ASP A 246 -27.09 -40.28 1.45
C ASP A 246 -27.60 -40.97 2.73
N GLN A 247 -27.87 -40.21 3.79
CA GLN A 247 -28.53 -40.68 5.02
C GLN A 247 -30.06 -40.74 4.92
N GLN A 248 -30.64 -40.48 3.75
CA GLN A 248 -32.09 -40.50 3.48
C GLN A 248 -32.91 -39.55 4.38
N GLN A 249 -32.30 -38.47 4.86
CA GLN A 249 -32.96 -37.49 5.74
C GLN A 249 -33.79 -36.45 4.97
N ILE A 250 -33.59 -36.35 3.66
CA ILE A 250 -34.40 -35.49 2.79
C ILE A 250 -35.69 -36.23 2.41
N ALA A 251 -36.84 -35.66 2.79
CA ALA A 251 -38.13 -36.23 2.44
C ALA A 251 -38.35 -36.23 0.93
N GLN A 252 -38.90 -37.33 0.39
CA GLN A 252 -39.12 -37.49 -1.05
C GLN A 252 -39.92 -36.34 -1.67
N TRP A 253 -41.03 -35.93 -1.04
CA TRP A 253 -41.87 -34.84 -1.57
C TRP A 253 -41.09 -33.52 -1.70
N GLN A 254 -40.18 -33.25 -0.76
CA GLN A 254 -39.35 -32.05 -0.74
C GLN A 254 -38.28 -32.12 -1.83
N ALA A 255 -37.67 -33.29 -2.00
CA ALA A 255 -36.75 -33.57 -3.10
C ALA A 255 -37.41 -33.38 -4.47
N GLU A 256 -38.59 -33.97 -4.67
CA GLU A 256 -39.35 -33.88 -5.93
C GLU A 256 -39.77 -32.43 -6.24
N GLN A 257 -40.23 -31.68 -5.23
CA GLN A 257 -40.55 -30.26 -5.39
C GLN A 257 -39.32 -29.46 -5.85
N MET A 258 -38.16 -29.71 -5.24
CA MET A 258 -36.93 -29.01 -5.61
C MET A 258 -36.45 -29.39 -7.01
N LEU A 259 -36.54 -30.67 -7.37
CA LEU A 259 -36.21 -31.16 -8.71
C LEU A 259 -37.12 -30.54 -9.78
N LEU A 260 -38.41 -30.36 -9.49
CA LEU A 260 -39.35 -29.69 -10.40
C LEU A 260 -38.96 -28.22 -10.63
N LEU A 261 -38.70 -27.49 -9.55
CA LEU A 261 -38.26 -26.09 -9.62
C LEU A 261 -36.94 -25.95 -10.40
N LEU A 262 -36.00 -26.85 -10.13
CA LEU A 262 -34.72 -26.91 -10.81
C LEU A 262 -34.87 -27.20 -12.31
N GLN A 263 -35.71 -28.17 -12.67
CA GLN A 263 -35.95 -28.53 -14.07
C GLN A 263 -36.54 -27.35 -14.85
N GLN A 264 -37.50 -26.65 -14.26
CA GLN A 264 -38.08 -25.44 -14.84
C GLN A 264 -37.02 -24.34 -15.00
N ALA A 265 -36.23 -24.09 -13.95
CA ALA A 265 -35.16 -23.10 -13.98
C ALA A 265 -34.12 -23.42 -15.08
N ALA A 266 -33.71 -24.68 -15.21
CA ALA A 266 -32.77 -25.12 -16.23
C ALA A 266 -33.31 -24.95 -17.66
N VAL A 267 -34.61 -25.22 -17.87
CA VAL A 267 -35.25 -25.01 -19.18
C VAL A 267 -35.30 -23.53 -19.55
N ASP A 268 -35.64 -22.67 -18.59
CA ASP A 268 -35.73 -21.22 -18.81
C ASP A 268 -34.35 -20.60 -19.00
N LEU A 269 -33.35 -20.98 -18.20
CA LEU A 269 -31.96 -20.58 -18.39
C LEU A 269 -31.42 -21.02 -19.76
N ARG A 270 -31.72 -22.26 -20.19
CA ARG A 270 -31.34 -22.73 -21.53
C ARG A 270 -31.95 -21.84 -22.63
N ARG A 271 -33.20 -21.41 -22.49
CA ARG A 271 -33.88 -20.53 -23.46
C ARG A 271 -33.25 -19.14 -23.48
N LEU A 272 -33.02 -18.55 -22.30
CA LEU A 272 -32.41 -17.21 -22.15
C LEU A 272 -30.97 -17.17 -22.66
N ARG A 273 -30.27 -18.31 -22.59
CA ARG A 273 -28.85 -18.43 -22.93
C ARG A 273 -28.59 -19.17 -24.23
N ALA A 274 -29.60 -19.27 -25.10
CA ALA A 274 -29.48 -19.99 -26.38
C ALA A 274 -28.33 -19.47 -27.26
N ASP A 275 -28.05 -18.17 -27.20
CA ASP A 275 -27.00 -17.50 -27.99
C ASP A 275 -25.66 -17.36 -27.25
N GLN A 276 -25.52 -17.97 -26.07
CA GLN A 276 -24.31 -17.87 -25.24
C GLN A 276 -23.36 -19.06 -25.48
N PRO A 277 -22.04 -18.91 -25.24
CA PRO A 277 -21.06 -19.98 -25.49
C PRO A 277 -21.28 -21.23 -24.63
N ASP A 278 -22.04 -21.13 -23.55
CA ASP A 278 -22.39 -22.24 -22.66
C ASP A 278 -23.77 -22.85 -22.92
N ALA A 279 -24.46 -22.49 -24.02
CA ALA A 279 -25.77 -23.03 -24.39
C ALA A 279 -25.80 -24.57 -24.43
N ALA A 280 -24.73 -25.18 -24.98
CA ALA A 280 -24.59 -26.63 -25.07
C ALA A 280 -24.55 -27.30 -23.68
N GLN A 281 -23.98 -26.63 -22.68
CA GLN A 281 -23.92 -27.14 -21.31
C GLN A 281 -25.33 -27.21 -20.70
N TRP A 282 -26.13 -26.14 -20.84
CA TRP A 282 -27.50 -26.10 -20.35
C TRP A 282 -28.40 -27.10 -21.07
N GLN A 283 -28.18 -27.31 -22.37
CA GLN A 283 -28.87 -28.35 -23.12
C GLN A 283 -28.55 -29.75 -22.60
N SER A 284 -27.28 -30.06 -22.36
CA SER A 284 -26.84 -31.34 -21.81
C SER A 284 -27.44 -31.57 -20.41
N LEU A 285 -27.42 -30.55 -19.55
CA LEU A 285 -28.01 -30.61 -18.21
C LEU A 285 -29.51 -30.93 -18.25
N VAL A 286 -30.28 -30.24 -19.10
CA VAL A 286 -31.73 -30.51 -19.24
C VAL A 286 -31.99 -31.92 -19.76
N GLN A 287 -31.21 -32.40 -20.74
CA GLN A 287 -31.35 -33.75 -21.27
C GLN A 287 -31.06 -34.82 -20.21
N GLN A 288 -30.00 -34.64 -19.42
CA GLN A 288 -29.64 -35.56 -18.34
C GLN A 288 -30.69 -35.57 -17.21
N LEU A 289 -31.24 -34.40 -16.86
CA LEU A 289 -32.34 -34.27 -15.90
C LEU A 289 -33.59 -35.05 -16.33
N GLN A 290 -33.88 -35.06 -17.64
CA GLN A 290 -35.03 -35.75 -18.20
C GLN A 290 -34.79 -37.26 -18.35
N ALA A 291 -33.56 -37.67 -18.68
CA ALA A 291 -33.19 -39.06 -18.89
C ALA A 291 -33.14 -39.89 -17.60
N GLU A 292 -32.69 -39.30 -16.50
CA GLU A 292 -32.71 -39.95 -15.20
C GLU A 292 -34.16 -40.19 -14.75
N THR A 293 -34.43 -41.28 -14.03
CA THR A 293 -35.80 -41.60 -13.54
C THR A 293 -35.85 -41.67 -12.01
N SER A 294 -34.75 -42.05 -11.36
CA SER A 294 -34.67 -42.09 -9.90
C SER A 294 -34.55 -40.67 -9.35
N TRP A 295 -35.52 -40.24 -8.53
CA TRP A 295 -35.44 -38.94 -7.86
C TRP A 295 -34.21 -38.83 -6.97
N GLN A 296 -33.76 -39.94 -6.37
CA GLN A 296 -32.54 -39.96 -5.54
C GLN A 296 -31.31 -39.63 -6.38
N GLN A 297 -31.14 -40.32 -7.50
CA GLN A 297 -30.02 -40.06 -8.40
C GLN A 297 -30.10 -38.64 -8.96
N LYS A 298 -31.28 -38.18 -9.41
CA LYS A 298 -31.48 -36.78 -9.86
C LYS A 298 -31.03 -35.80 -8.80
N LEU A 299 -31.50 -35.96 -7.58
CA LEU A 299 -31.18 -35.03 -6.50
C LEU A 299 -29.68 -35.00 -6.24
N LYS A 300 -29.06 -36.17 -6.15
CA LYS A 300 -27.63 -36.32 -5.85
C LYS A 300 -26.73 -35.51 -6.79
N TRP A 301 -26.90 -35.62 -8.11
CA TRP A 301 -26.04 -34.89 -9.04
C TRP A 301 -26.45 -33.44 -9.29
N THR A 302 -27.67 -33.07 -8.89
CA THR A 302 -28.19 -31.71 -9.10
C THR A 302 -28.00 -30.77 -7.92
N LEU A 303 -27.90 -31.29 -6.68
CA LEU A 303 -27.61 -30.50 -5.48
C LEU A 303 -26.38 -29.58 -5.67
N PRO A 304 -25.25 -30.03 -6.26
CA PRO A 304 -24.09 -29.18 -6.50
C PRO A 304 -24.32 -28.05 -7.50
N ILE A 305 -25.38 -28.13 -8.32
CA ILE A 305 -25.64 -27.14 -9.37
C ILE A 305 -26.53 -25.99 -8.86
N ILE A 306 -27.36 -26.25 -7.84
CA ILE A 306 -28.34 -25.29 -7.34
C ILE A 306 -27.72 -23.94 -6.99
N PRO A 307 -26.58 -23.84 -6.25
CA PRO A 307 -26.01 -22.54 -5.94
C PRO A 307 -25.66 -21.73 -7.19
N GLY A 308 -25.06 -22.35 -8.20
CA GLY A 308 -24.72 -21.69 -9.47
C GLY A 308 -25.94 -21.24 -10.27
N ILE A 309 -27.08 -21.93 -10.14
CA ILE A 309 -28.37 -21.49 -10.73
C ILE A 309 -28.95 -20.30 -9.95
N LEU A 310 -28.82 -20.28 -8.63
CA LEU A 310 -29.30 -19.20 -7.77
C LEU A 310 -28.49 -17.90 -7.92
N GLU A 311 -27.25 -17.98 -8.39
CA GLU A 311 -26.40 -16.82 -8.68
C GLU A 311 -26.71 -16.11 -9.99
N PHE A 312 -27.60 -16.65 -10.83
CA PHE A 312 -27.99 -15.95 -12.06
C PHE A 312 -28.69 -14.63 -11.73
N GLU A 313 -27.99 -13.52 -12.01
CA GLU A 313 -28.38 -12.14 -11.70
C GLU A 313 -29.72 -11.71 -12.31
N SER A 314 -30.22 -12.44 -13.30
CA SER A 314 -31.55 -12.21 -13.88
C SER A 314 -32.66 -12.86 -13.05
N GLU A 315 -32.71 -12.59 -11.73
CA GLU A 315 -33.78 -13.06 -10.84
C GLU A 315 -35.19 -12.71 -11.38
N THR A 316 -35.29 -11.72 -12.27
CA THR A 316 -36.54 -11.29 -12.94
C THR A 316 -36.88 -12.04 -14.23
N ALA A 317 -35.94 -12.80 -14.80
CA ALA A 317 -36.14 -13.48 -16.09
C ALA A 317 -36.58 -14.95 -15.93
N VAL A 318 -36.47 -15.51 -14.73
CA VAL A 318 -36.85 -16.90 -14.42
C VAL A 318 -37.73 -16.92 -13.16
N ASP A 319 -39.04 -17.04 -13.37
CA ASP A 319 -40.06 -16.92 -12.32
C ASP A 319 -39.91 -17.93 -11.18
N VAL A 320 -39.23 -19.05 -11.41
CA VAL A 320 -39.05 -20.12 -10.41
C VAL A 320 -37.84 -19.95 -9.50
N ILE A 321 -36.91 -19.02 -9.80
CA ILE A 321 -35.70 -18.80 -8.98
C ILE A 321 -36.06 -18.43 -7.52
N PRO A 322 -37.00 -17.51 -7.24
CA PRO A 322 -37.37 -17.18 -5.87
C PRO A 322 -37.87 -18.38 -5.06
N ALA A 323 -38.69 -19.24 -5.68
CA ALA A 323 -39.21 -20.45 -5.05
C ALA A 323 -38.08 -21.49 -4.81
N LEU A 324 -37.17 -21.65 -5.78
CA LEU A 324 -36.01 -22.53 -5.64
C LEU A 324 -35.09 -22.05 -4.50
N LYS A 325 -34.84 -20.74 -4.43
CA LYS A 325 -34.04 -20.10 -3.38
C LYS A 325 -34.64 -20.35 -2.00
N GLN A 326 -35.96 -20.19 -1.86
CA GLN A 326 -36.65 -20.47 -0.60
C GLN A 326 -36.59 -21.94 -0.19
N SER A 327 -36.77 -22.87 -1.14
CA SER A 327 -36.66 -24.31 -0.90
C SER A 327 -35.25 -24.70 -0.45
N TRP A 328 -34.23 -24.20 -1.15
CA TRP A 328 -32.82 -24.40 -0.81
C TRP A 328 -32.47 -23.86 0.58
N GLN A 329 -32.92 -22.65 0.91
CA GLN A 329 -32.71 -22.06 2.23
C GLN A 329 -33.38 -22.85 3.34
N SER A 330 -34.59 -23.37 3.10
CA SER A 330 -35.32 -24.18 4.07
C SER A 330 -34.58 -25.48 4.40
N LEU A 331 -34.09 -26.19 3.37
CA LEU A 331 -33.24 -27.38 3.53
C LEU A 331 -31.96 -27.05 4.31
N ARG A 332 -31.25 -26.00 3.91
CA ARG A 332 -30.02 -25.55 4.60
C ARG A 332 -30.28 -25.26 6.08
N GLN A 333 -31.36 -24.56 6.41
CA GLN A 333 -31.69 -24.24 7.80
C GLN A 333 -32.06 -25.49 8.61
N GLN A 334 -32.82 -26.41 8.00
CA GLN A 334 -33.20 -27.68 8.63
C GLN A 334 -31.96 -28.49 9.03
N PHE A 335 -31.00 -28.67 8.13
CA PHE A 335 -29.82 -29.50 8.41
C PHE A 335 -28.74 -28.80 9.24
N ARG A 336 -28.68 -27.46 9.23
CA ARG A 336 -27.82 -26.72 10.17
C ARG A 336 -28.26 -26.95 11.63
N ARG A 337 -29.56 -26.93 11.90
CA ARG A 337 -30.11 -27.18 13.25
C ARG A 337 -29.91 -28.62 13.74
N LEU A 338 -29.64 -29.57 12.85
CA LEU A 338 -29.37 -30.97 13.23
C LEU A 338 -27.89 -31.21 13.53
N ARG A 339 -27.01 -30.27 13.17
CA ARG A 339 -25.56 -30.36 13.37
C ARG A 339 -25.07 -29.59 14.61
N GLU A 340 -25.84 -28.59 15.04
CA GLU A 340 -25.73 -27.92 16.35
C GLU A 340 -26.40 -28.76 17.44
#